data_AF-A0A7R9QF82-F1
#
_entry.id   AF-A0A7R9QF82-F1
#
_cell.length_a   1.000
_cell.length_b   1.000
_cell.length_c   1.000
_cell.angle_alpha   90.00
_cell.angle_beta   90.00
_cell.angle_gamma   90.00
#
_symmetry.space_group_name_H-M   'P 1'
#
loop_
_entity.id
_entity.type
_entity.pdbx_description
1 polymer ?
#
loop_
_entity_poly.entity_id
_entity_poly.type
_entity_poly.pdbx_seq_one_letter_code
_entity_poly.pdbx_strand_id
1 'polypeptide(L)'
;MYEAKSNPICLIPVNFTLFSHLNKSAADNILFLFTNARSTQYAPGDTGPALVSLLKQIKERPPHVDILYNKQTIYCFDNEAFRFAVASAPPNNMIFDDLLTRDYEVSWMGSVRECDRLMERIISLKPHQVMETLSLNNAKQSILLLTQPLADIAKNISDNVKACEQHKKKVSEFKGNITEFEKELYVPWKDIESDPLNEPKTVCNEGNCIVKETINGTVKIHYKTDCHSPCYLTHSDGNVMGNVGLLDCIAFNKYESIGEGEWRVPTNLVPDQNVTLNAEGKAFLYYLERTKSDNCFKCGHSFQSHLHIKYETRIVNKKIRDEKKYKSINTAKEAAAAKQAQIVELEARIKELTDENTTISICMAKFACFLSNNALTPFNDAFEGYVKDAGKLSGGDSKVTIDKLQQMLDRYKYEKDAILAAMKKGKKNESAVSVEDIDKLIKQLCSLKVNGPAISQLLDTQIKSKAKSHTFNEKVINTVSAATSKLSGFRVY
;
A
#
# COMPACT_ATOMS: atom_id res chain seq x y z
N MET A 1 44.81 17.67 23.57
CA MET A 1 43.45 18.06 23.11
C MET A 1 43.21 17.43 21.76
N TYR A 2 42.64 16.23 21.75
CA TYR A 2 42.13 15.60 20.53
C TYR A 2 40.61 15.62 20.65
N GLU A 3 39.96 16.47 19.85
CA GLU A 3 38.50 16.52 19.73
C GLU A 3 38.03 15.22 19.07
N ALA A 4 37.43 14.35 19.88
CA ALA A 4 36.65 13.23 19.38
C ALA A 4 35.39 13.80 18.70
N LYS A 5 35.41 13.82 17.35
CA LYS A 5 34.22 14.05 16.55
C LYS A 5 33.18 13.00 16.94
N SER A 6 32.11 13.45 17.59
CA SER A 6 30.91 12.68 17.84
C SER A 6 30.34 12.16 16.52
N ASN A 7 30.48 10.86 16.28
CA ASN A 7 29.69 10.16 15.27
C ASN A 7 28.21 10.37 15.59
N PRO A 8 27.37 10.83 14.64
CA PRO A 8 25.94 10.87 14.88
C PRO A 8 25.47 9.42 15.05
N ILE A 9 25.04 9.11 16.26
CA ILE A 9 24.34 7.87 16.59
C ILE A 9 23.21 7.76 15.58
N CYS A 10 23.30 6.74 14.73
CA CYS A 10 22.23 6.33 13.85
C CYS A 10 21.07 5.91 14.75
N LEU A 11 20.16 6.85 15.02
CA LEU A 11 18.84 6.58 15.59
C LEU A 11 18.12 5.72 14.56
N ILE A 12 18.31 4.39 14.65
CA ILE A 12 17.45 3.43 13.97
C ILE A 12 16.03 3.76 14.47
N PRO A 13 15.12 4.27 13.64
CA PRO A 13 13.80 4.62 14.10
C PRO A 13 13.16 3.33 14.57
N VAL A 14 12.80 3.24 15.86
CA VAL A 14 11.87 2.22 16.33
C VAL A 14 10.64 2.34 15.42
N ASN A 15 10.47 1.33 14.58
CA ASN A 15 9.87 1.50 13.26
C ASN A 15 8.36 1.80 13.38
N PHE A 16 7.95 3.04 13.08
CA PHE A 16 6.55 3.49 13.03
C PHE A 16 5.67 2.55 12.20
N THR A 17 6.29 1.86 11.23
CA THR A 17 5.67 0.88 10.35
C THR A 17 5.06 -0.32 11.09
N LEU A 18 5.69 -0.83 12.16
CA LEU A 18 5.17 -2.01 12.88
C LEU A 18 3.82 -1.72 13.55
N PHE A 19 3.75 -0.61 14.30
CA PHE A 19 2.51 -0.17 14.95
C PHE A 19 1.41 0.13 13.92
N SER A 20 1.75 0.49 12.69
CA SER A 20 0.77 0.75 11.62
C SER A 20 -0.02 -0.49 11.15
N HIS A 21 0.44 -1.69 11.51
CA HIS A 21 -0.24 -2.95 11.20
C HIS A 21 -1.06 -3.51 12.35
N LEU A 22 -1.03 -2.88 13.54
CA LEU A 22 -1.76 -3.33 14.70
C LEU A 22 -3.11 -2.63 14.80
N ASN A 23 -4.13 -3.38 15.24
CA ASN A 23 -5.39 -2.80 15.68
C ASN A 23 -5.18 -2.07 17.02
N LYS A 24 -5.85 -0.94 17.23
CA LYS A 24 -5.81 -0.22 18.50
C LYS A 24 -6.15 -1.08 19.73
N SER A 25 -6.98 -2.10 19.58
CA SER A 25 -7.33 -3.02 20.67
C SER A 25 -6.14 -3.86 21.18
N ALA A 26 -5.07 -3.98 20.40
CA ALA A 26 -3.85 -4.64 20.81
C ALA A 26 -3.01 -3.81 21.80
N ALA A 27 -3.33 -2.52 22.02
CA ALA A 27 -2.51 -1.60 22.81
C ALA A 27 -2.23 -2.09 24.24
N ASP A 28 -3.22 -2.70 24.89
CA ASP A 28 -3.11 -3.21 26.26
C ASP A 28 -2.18 -4.44 26.38
N ASN A 29 -1.89 -5.09 25.25
CA ASN A 29 -1.07 -6.30 25.16
C ASN A 29 0.37 -6.02 24.69
N ILE A 30 0.78 -4.76 24.58
CA ILE A 30 2.14 -4.38 24.14
C ILE A 30 3.07 -4.34 25.35
N LEU A 31 4.13 -5.16 25.30
CA LEU A 31 5.16 -5.25 26.33
C LEU A 31 6.51 -4.88 25.71
N PHE A 32 7.36 -4.19 26.48
CA PHE A 32 8.66 -3.69 26.04
C PHE A 32 9.78 -4.46 26.74
N LEU A 33 10.56 -5.18 25.95
CA LEU A 33 11.68 -5.97 26.43
C LEU A 33 12.98 -5.30 25.98
N PHE A 34 13.82 -4.93 26.94
CA PHE A 34 15.15 -4.37 26.71
C PHE A 34 16.18 -5.43 27.05
N THR A 35 17.09 -5.70 26.12
CA THR A 35 18.21 -6.63 26.32
C THR A 35 19.51 -5.86 26.55
N ASN A 36 20.57 -6.54 26.99
CA ASN A 36 21.88 -5.93 27.29
C ASN A 36 21.79 -4.84 28.39
N ALA A 37 20.91 -5.06 29.36
CA ALA A 37 20.52 -4.05 30.32
C ALA A 37 21.51 -3.85 31.48
N ARG A 38 22.53 -4.70 31.69
CA ARG A 38 23.51 -4.49 32.77
C ARG A 38 24.26 -3.18 32.61
N SER A 39 24.65 -2.86 31.38
CA SER A 39 25.32 -1.59 31.04
C SER A 39 24.50 -0.36 31.41
N THR A 40 23.18 -0.52 31.50
CA THR A 40 22.20 0.51 31.84
C THR A 40 21.56 0.27 33.21
N GLN A 41 22.21 -0.52 34.08
CA GLN A 41 21.74 -0.86 35.43
C GLN A 41 20.32 -1.43 35.47
N TYR A 42 20.00 -2.29 34.51
CA TYR A 42 18.67 -2.91 34.30
C TYR A 42 17.56 -1.89 34.06
N ALA A 43 17.89 -0.80 33.37
CA ALA A 43 16.95 0.19 32.88
C ALA A 43 16.93 0.23 31.33
N PRO A 44 15.89 0.82 30.71
CA PRO A 44 15.79 0.96 29.25
C PRO A 44 16.93 1.72 28.54
N GLY A 45 17.78 2.43 29.30
CA GLY A 45 18.88 3.24 28.75
C GLY A 45 18.39 4.32 27.78
N ASP A 46 19.23 4.66 26.80
CA ASP A 46 18.96 5.69 25.80
C ASP A 46 17.78 5.37 24.87
N THR A 47 17.41 4.09 24.75
CA THR A 47 16.24 3.65 23.98
C THR A 47 14.94 4.04 24.67
N GLY A 48 14.94 4.17 26.01
CA GLY A 48 13.76 4.55 26.79
C GLY A 48 13.16 5.90 26.37
N PRO A 49 13.94 7.01 26.43
CA PRO A 49 13.47 8.32 25.97
C PRO A 49 13.00 8.35 24.51
N ALA A 50 13.69 7.64 23.61
CA ALA A 50 13.30 7.56 22.20
C ALA A 50 11.95 6.87 22.02
N LEU A 51 11.72 5.76 22.74
CA LEU A 51 10.43 5.07 22.75
C LEU A 51 9.34 5.94 23.37
N VAL A 52 9.59 6.63 24.48
CA VAL A 52 8.62 7.56 25.09
C VAL A 52 8.20 8.65 24.10
N SER A 53 9.15 9.21 23.35
CA SER A 53 8.85 10.19 22.30
C SER A 53 7.95 9.59 21.21
N LEU A 54 8.21 8.35 20.78
CA LEU A 54 7.38 7.64 19.81
C LEU A 54 5.95 7.40 20.34
N LEU A 55 5.81 6.90 21.56
CA LEU A 55 4.50 6.64 22.18
C LEU A 55 3.72 7.95 22.38
N LYS A 56 4.40 9.04 22.74
CA LYS A 56 3.81 10.37 22.81
C LYS A 56 3.26 10.82 21.46
N GLN A 57 4.00 10.62 20.36
CA GLN A 57 3.51 10.92 19.02
C GLN A 57 2.27 10.10 18.63
N ILE A 58 2.20 8.83 19.06
CA ILE A 58 1.01 7.98 18.85
C ILE A 58 -0.19 8.53 19.64
N LYS A 59 0.03 8.94 20.90
CA LYS A 59 -1.01 9.50 21.77
C LYS A 59 -1.51 10.87 21.32
N GLU A 60 -0.63 11.73 20.81
CA GLU A 60 -0.98 13.09 20.38
C GLU A 60 -1.74 13.13 19.05
N ARG A 61 -1.65 12.07 18.23
CA ARG A 61 -2.31 12.01 16.93
C ARG A 61 -3.52 11.06 16.97
N PRO A 62 -4.60 11.32 16.22
CA PRO A 62 -5.71 10.38 16.11
C PRO A 62 -5.22 8.98 15.70
N PRO A 63 -5.68 7.89 16.35
CA PRO A 63 -6.84 7.82 17.24
C PRO A 63 -6.55 8.06 18.74
N HIS A 64 -5.40 8.65 19.09
CA HIS A 64 -4.98 8.97 20.47
C HIS A 64 -4.82 7.75 21.36
N VAL A 65 -4.26 6.67 20.81
CA VAL A 65 -4.06 5.42 21.53
C VAL A 65 -2.99 5.61 22.60
N ASP A 66 -3.34 5.27 23.83
CA ASP A 66 -2.42 5.29 24.96
C ASP A 66 -1.81 3.90 25.13
N ILE A 67 -0.53 3.75 24.79
CA ILE A 67 0.21 2.52 25.08
C ILE A 67 0.91 2.72 26.41
N LEU A 68 0.59 1.87 27.37
CA LEU A 68 1.12 1.96 28.72
C LEU A 68 2.64 1.75 28.73
N TYR A 69 3.37 2.74 29.23
CA TYR A 69 4.83 2.69 29.39
C TYR A 69 5.19 2.94 30.86
N ASN A 70 5.29 1.86 31.63
CA ASN A 70 5.63 1.90 33.03
C ASN A 70 6.26 0.57 33.48
N LYS A 71 6.54 0.43 34.78
CA LYS A 71 7.16 -0.76 35.33
C LYS A 71 6.37 -2.04 34.96
N GLN A 72 5.04 -1.98 34.86
CA GLN A 72 4.21 -3.15 34.54
C GLN A 72 4.37 -3.64 33.09
N THR A 73 4.88 -2.83 32.17
CA THR A 73 5.04 -3.19 30.74
C THR A 73 6.48 -3.22 30.27
N ILE A 74 7.42 -2.70 31.06
CA ILE A 74 8.85 -2.65 30.75
C ILE A 74 9.56 -3.79 31.46
N TYR A 75 10.39 -4.55 30.74
CA TYR A 75 11.18 -5.67 31.28
C TYR A 75 12.62 -5.56 30.76
N CYS A 76 13.60 -5.67 31.65
CA CYS A 76 15.01 -5.49 31.30
C CYS A 76 15.80 -6.76 31.60
N PHE A 77 16.37 -7.35 30.55
CA PHE A 77 17.14 -8.59 30.61
C PHE A 77 18.60 -8.34 30.24
N ASP A 78 19.48 -9.14 30.78
CA ASP A 78 20.85 -9.26 30.31
C ASP A 78 21.16 -10.68 29.83
N ASN A 79 22.05 -10.80 28.84
CA ASN A 79 22.44 -12.06 28.21
C ASN A 79 23.87 -12.50 28.54
N GLU A 80 24.62 -11.73 29.32
CA GLU A 80 26.01 -12.04 29.66
C GLU A 80 26.15 -13.32 30.49
N ALA A 81 25.18 -13.64 31.35
CA ALA A 81 25.23 -14.86 32.15
C ALA A 81 25.12 -16.10 31.25
N PHE A 82 24.37 -16.00 30.15
CA PHE A 82 24.34 -17.02 29.11
C PHE A 82 25.69 -17.11 28.38
N ARG A 83 26.33 -15.96 28.08
CA ARG A 83 27.68 -15.95 27.48
C ARG A 83 28.72 -16.58 28.41
N PHE A 84 28.65 -16.28 29.70
CA PHE A 84 29.47 -16.89 30.74
C PHE A 84 29.25 -18.41 30.80
N ALA A 85 28.01 -18.88 30.78
CA ALA A 85 27.69 -20.30 30.78
C ALA A 85 28.27 -21.02 29.55
N VAL A 86 28.14 -20.42 28.35
CA VAL A 86 28.72 -20.97 27.11
C VAL A 86 30.25 -20.99 27.16
N ALA A 87 30.88 -19.94 27.69
CA ALA A 87 32.33 -19.86 27.82
C ALA A 87 32.90 -20.88 28.83
N SER A 88 32.16 -21.13 29.91
CA SER A 88 32.55 -22.09 30.94
C SER A 88 32.29 -23.55 30.51
N ALA A 89 31.32 -23.77 29.63
CA ALA A 89 30.96 -25.11 29.15
C ALA A 89 31.99 -25.69 28.15
N PRO A 90 32.08 -27.03 28.04
CA PRO A 90 32.85 -27.67 26.98
C PRO A 90 32.36 -27.27 25.58
N PRO A 91 33.26 -27.13 24.58
CA PRO A 91 34.71 -27.36 24.65
C PRO A 91 35.51 -26.14 25.15
N ASN A 92 34.86 -25.01 25.43
CA ASN A 92 35.53 -23.75 25.74
C ASN A 92 36.28 -23.81 27.08
N ASN A 93 35.69 -24.46 28.10
CA ASN A 93 36.30 -24.74 29.41
C ASN A 93 37.05 -23.53 30.03
N MET A 94 36.53 -22.31 29.80
CA MET A 94 37.16 -21.10 30.30
C MET A 94 36.97 -21.00 31.82
N ILE A 95 38.03 -20.63 32.52
CA ILE A 95 38.02 -20.45 33.98
C ILE A 95 37.90 -18.96 34.28
N PHE A 96 36.94 -18.61 35.13
CA PHE A 96 36.71 -17.25 35.61
C PHE A 96 37.00 -17.20 37.11
N ASP A 97 37.38 -16.03 37.62
CA ASP A 97 37.55 -15.85 39.06
C ASP A 97 36.20 -15.85 39.80
N ASP A 98 36.23 -16.10 41.12
CA ASP A 98 35.04 -16.22 41.95
C ASP A 98 34.20 -14.92 42.01
N LEU A 99 34.85 -13.76 41.97
CA LEU A 99 34.15 -12.47 42.03
C LEU A 99 33.38 -12.23 40.73
N LEU A 100 34.03 -12.44 39.60
CA LEU A 100 33.43 -12.32 38.29
C LEU A 100 32.31 -13.35 38.07
N THR A 101 32.47 -14.56 38.60
CA THR A 101 31.43 -15.60 38.57
C THR A 101 30.17 -15.15 39.34
N ARG A 102 30.34 -14.58 40.53
CA ARG A 102 29.21 -14.03 41.32
C ARG A 102 28.52 -12.88 40.60
N ASP A 103 29.27 -12.01 39.94
CA ASP A 103 28.73 -10.92 39.14
C ASP A 103 27.77 -11.44 38.04
N TYR A 104 28.15 -12.51 37.35
CA TYR A 104 27.29 -13.17 36.36
C TYR A 104 26.09 -13.89 36.99
N GLU A 105 26.25 -14.50 38.16
CA GLU A 105 25.14 -15.10 38.91
C GLU A 105 24.10 -14.05 39.32
N VAL A 106 24.53 -12.90 39.85
CA VAL A 106 23.64 -11.79 40.20
C VAL A 106 22.88 -11.29 38.96
N SER A 107 23.58 -11.19 37.83
CA SER A 107 22.97 -10.80 36.56
C SER A 107 21.92 -11.79 36.08
N TRP A 108 22.22 -13.09 36.15
CA TRP A 108 21.28 -14.17 35.86
C TRP A 108 20.03 -14.08 36.72
N MET A 109 20.19 -13.95 38.04
CA MET A 109 19.07 -13.82 38.97
C MET A 109 18.22 -12.57 38.71
N GLY A 110 18.83 -11.49 38.22
CA GLY A 110 18.11 -10.30 37.73
C GLY A 110 17.19 -10.64 36.56
N SER A 111 17.74 -11.23 35.50
CA SER A 111 17.00 -11.64 34.31
C SER A 111 15.89 -12.67 34.62
N VAL A 112 16.14 -13.64 35.52
CA VAL A 112 15.13 -14.64 35.93
C VAL A 112 13.94 -13.97 36.61
N ARG A 113 14.19 -13.07 37.58
CA ARG A 113 13.10 -12.35 38.27
C ARG A 113 12.27 -11.49 37.32
N GLU A 114 12.92 -10.84 36.36
CA GLU A 114 12.21 -10.07 35.34
C GLU A 114 11.41 -10.97 34.39
N CYS A 115 11.88 -12.20 34.13
CA CYS A 115 11.16 -13.20 33.33
C CYS A 115 9.91 -13.69 34.07
N ASP A 116 10.02 -14.02 35.36
CA ASP A 116 8.87 -14.42 36.17
C ASP A 116 7.80 -13.32 36.18
N ARG A 117 8.23 -12.07 36.37
CA ARG A 117 7.34 -10.89 36.33
C ARG A 117 6.67 -10.71 34.97
N LEU A 118 7.40 -10.97 33.88
CA LEU A 118 6.85 -10.93 32.51
C LEU A 118 5.78 -12.01 32.33
N MET A 119 6.06 -13.24 32.78
CA MET A 119 5.14 -14.37 32.66
C MET A 119 3.86 -14.14 33.47
N GLU A 120 3.97 -13.65 34.70
CA GLU A 120 2.82 -13.24 35.52
C GLU A 120 1.95 -12.21 34.81
N ARG A 121 2.59 -11.20 34.19
CA ARG A 121 1.86 -10.19 33.41
C ARG A 121 1.15 -10.80 32.22
N ILE A 122 1.83 -11.62 31.41
CA ILE A 122 1.25 -12.27 30.22
C ILE A 122 0.02 -13.09 30.61
N ILE A 123 0.08 -13.86 31.70
CA ILE A 123 -1.04 -14.68 32.19
C ILE A 123 -2.21 -13.81 32.64
N SER A 124 -1.94 -12.64 33.23
CA SER A 124 -2.99 -11.71 33.68
C SER A 124 -3.71 -10.95 32.55
N LEU A 125 -3.11 -10.89 31.35
CA LEU A 125 -3.63 -10.10 30.25
C LEU A 125 -4.81 -10.80 29.59
N LYS A 126 -5.87 -10.03 29.30
CA LYS A 126 -6.92 -10.48 28.39
C LYS A 126 -6.31 -10.66 26.99
N PRO A 127 -6.46 -11.82 26.33
CA PRO A 127 -5.94 -12.02 24.99
C PRO A 127 -6.58 -11.06 23.98
N HIS A 128 -5.74 -10.46 23.13
CA HIS A 128 -6.18 -9.70 21.96
C HIS A 128 -6.81 -10.64 20.91
N GLN A 129 -7.88 -10.18 20.27
CA GLN A 129 -8.53 -10.93 19.20
C GLN A 129 -7.73 -10.77 17.90
N VAL A 130 -6.88 -11.75 17.59
CA VAL A 130 -5.99 -11.73 16.40
C VAL A 130 -6.76 -11.45 15.11
N MET A 131 -8.01 -11.91 15.00
CA MET A 131 -8.88 -11.66 13.85
C MET A 131 -9.08 -10.16 13.59
N GLU A 132 -9.12 -9.30 14.61
CA GLU A 132 -9.26 -7.85 14.42
C GLU A 132 -8.05 -7.24 13.71
N THR A 133 -6.84 -7.73 14.01
CA THR A 133 -5.61 -7.31 13.34
C THR A 133 -5.56 -7.83 11.90
N LEU A 134 -5.93 -9.09 11.68
CA LEU A 134 -5.98 -9.68 10.34
C LEU A 134 -6.98 -8.95 9.45
N SER A 135 -8.19 -8.74 9.95
CA SER A 135 -9.25 -8.03 9.25
C SER A 135 -8.89 -6.58 8.94
N LEU A 136 -8.28 -5.85 9.89
CA LEU A 136 -7.76 -4.51 9.65
C LEU A 136 -6.73 -4.51 8.51
N ASN A 137 -5.76 -5.43 8.54
CA ASN A 137 -4.72 -5.49 7.51
C ASN A 137 -5.30 -5.88 6.14
N ASN A 138 -6.24 -6.83 6.09
CA ASN A 138 -6.92 -7.19 4.86
C ASN A 138 -7.68 -6.00 4.26
N ALA A 139 -8.46 -5.29 5.07
CA ALA A 139 -9.18 -4.09 4.67
C ALA A 139 -8.20 -2.98 4.22
N LYS A 140 -7.14 -2.72 5.00
CA LYS A 140 -6.09 -1.73 4.68
C LYS A 140 -5.45 -2.02 3.33
N GLN A 141 -5.12 -3.28 3.05
CA GLN A 141 -4.57 -3.68 1.75
C GLN A 141 -5.57 -3.46 0.63
N SER A 142 -6.81 -3.91 0.77
CA SER A 142 -7.85 -3.70 -0.25
C SER A 142 -8.07 -2.20 -0.54
N ILE A 143 -8.13 -1.37 0.50
CA ILE A 143 -8.33 0.09 0.36
C ILE A 143 -7.13 0.74 -0.35
N LEU A 144 -5.89 0.43 0.07
CA LEU A 144 -4.68 0.97 -0.56
C LEU A 144 -4.63 0.62 -2.05
N LEU A 145 -4.95 -0.62 -2.39
CA LEU A 145 -4.96 -1.11 -3.76
C LEU A 145 -6.07 -0.51 -4.63
N LEU A 146 -7.23 -0.21 -4.03
CA LEU A 146 -8.36 0.43 -4.70
C LEU A 146 -8.21 1.95 -4.85
N THR A 147 -7.37 2.58 -4.03
CA THR A 147 -7.29 4.04 -3.93
C THR A 147 -6.94 4.69 -5.27
N GLN A 148 -5.90 4.21 -5.95
CA GLN A 148 -5.48 4.79 -7.23
C GLN A 148 -6.48 4.48 -8.36
N PRO A 149 -6.92 3.22 -8.59
CA PRO A 149 -7.89 2.94 -9.65
C PRO A 149 -9.22 3.66 -9.49
N LEU A 150 -9.74 3.79 -8.26
CA LEU A 150 -10.97 4.54 -8.01
C LEU A 150 -10.80 6.03 -8.30
N ALA A 151 -9.61 6.58 -8.06
CA ALA A 151 -9.32 7.97 -8.36
C ALA A 151 -9.15 8.22 -9.86
N ASP A 152 -8.55 7.28 -10.60
CA ASP A 152 -8.48 7.31 -12.07
C ASP A 152 -9.88 7.23 -12.69
N ILE A 153 -10.75 6.36 -12.16
CA ILE A 153 -12.17 6.25 -12.57
C ILE A 153 -12.90 7.56 -12.28
N ALA A 154 -12.72 8.14 -11.09
CA ALA A 154 -13.36 9.40 -10.73
C ALA A 154 -12.95 10.56 -11.66
N LYS A 155 -11.68 10.61 -12.07
CA LYS A 155 -11.20 11.54 -13.09
C LYS A 155 -11.86 11.29 -14.45
N ASN A 156 -11.91 10.03 -14.89
CA ASN A 156 -12.57 9.66 -16.14
C ASN A 156 -14.06 10.03 -16.17
N ILE A 157 -14.76 9.86 -15.04
CA ILE A 157 -16.13 10.30 -14.89
C ILE A 157 -16.23 11.82 -15.10
N SER A 158 -15.37 12.62 -14.45
CA SER A 158 -15.35 14.08 -14.62
C SER A 158 -15.15 14.48 -16.09
N ASP A 159 -14.24 13.82 -16.78
CA ASP A 159 -13.97 14.05 -18.20
C ASP A 159 -15.16 13.69 -19.11
N ASN A 160 -15.86 12.60 -18.79
CA ASN A 160 -17.08 12.19 -19.49
C ASN A 160 -18.24 13.16 -19.25
N VAL A 161 -18.45 13.60 -18.01
CA VAL A 161 -19.50 14.60 -17.70
C VAL A 161 -19.22 15.90 -18.47
N LYS A 162 -17.97 16.37 -18.50
CA LYS A 162 -17.57 17.54 -19.28
C LYS A 162 -17.86 17.36 -20.77
N ALA A 163 -17.52 16.20 -21.34
CA ALA A 163 -17.79 15.91 -22.75
C ALA A 163 -19.30 15.92 -23.06
N CYS A 164 -20.12 15.33 -22.20
CA CYS A 164 -21.57 15.33 -22.33
C CYS A 164 -22.17 16.74 -22.21
N GLU A 165 -21.70 17.58 -21.28
CA GLU A 165 -22.18 18.96 -21.14
C GLU A 165 -21.82 19.83 -22.35
N GLN A 166 -20.59 19.72 -22.84
CA GLN A 166 -20.14 20.43 -24.03
C GLN A 166 -20.95 20.00 -25.25
N HIS A 167 -21.21 18.70 -25.40
CA HIS A 167 -22.01 18.18 -26.49
C HIS A 167 -23.49 18.56 -26.36
N LYS A 168 -24.05 18.57 -25.15
CA LYS A 168 -25.40 19.07 -24.88
C LYS A 168 -25.54 20.52 -25.32
N LYS A 169 -24.56 21.37 -24.98
CA LYS A 169 -24.53 22.77 -25.42
C LYS A 169 -24.49 22.86 -26.96
N LYS A 170 -23.59 22.09 -27.59
CA LYS A 170 -23.48 22.01 -29.06
C LYS A 170 -24.80 21.62 -29.73
N VAL A 171 -25.47 20.56 -29.25
CA VAL A 171 -26.77 20.11 -29.75
C VAL A 171 -27.84 21.19 -29.52
N SER A 172 -27.86 21.83 -28.35
CA SER A 172 -28.85 22.88 -28.02
C SER A 172 -28.70 24.14 -28.89
N GLU A 173 -27.48 24.51 -29.26
CA GLU A 173 -27.16 25.71 -30.05
C GLU A 173 -27.05 25.43 -31.55
N PHE A 174 -27.24 24.17 -31.98
CA PHE A 174 -27.13 23.79 -33.38
C PHE A 174 -28.14 24.53 -34.28
N LYS A 175 -27.64 25.17 -35.34
CA LYS A 175 -28.41 25.94 -36.34
C LYS A 175 -28.20 25.47 -37.79
N GLY A 176 -27.52 24.33 -38.00
CA GLY A 176 -27.23 23.78 -39.33
C GLY A 176 -28.41 23.04 -39.97
N ASN A 177 -28.16 22.37 -41.10
CA ASN A 177 -29.17 21.56 -41.80
C ASN A 177 -29.41 20.20 -41.11
N ILE A 178 -30.52 19.53 -41.48
CA ILE A 178 -30.95 18.26 -40.86
C ILE A 178 -29.89 17.16 -41.03
N THR A 179 -29.26 17.05 -42.20
CA THR A 179 -28.26 16.02 -42.51
C THR A 179 -26.97 16.18 -41.68
N GLU A 180 -26.59 17.41 -41.35
CA GLU A 180 -25.49 17.70 -40.42
C GLU A 180 -25.91 17.46 -38.97
N PHE A 181 -27.16 17.80 -38.61
CA PHE A 181 -27.69 17.56 -37.28
C PHE A 181 -27.71 16.08 -36.91
N GLU A 182 -28.06 15.20 -37.85
CA GLU A 182 -28.06 13.75 -37.65
C GLU A 182 -26.70 13.21 -37.19
N LYS A 183 -25.59 13.82 -37.63
CA LYS A 183 -24.23 13.44 -37.24
C LYS A 183 -23.88 13.84 -35.80
N GLU A 184 -24.66 14.74 -35.19
CA GLU A 184 -24.51 15.21 -33.81
C GLU A 184 -25.36 14.41 -32.81
N LEU A 185 -26.20 13.48 -33.28
CA LEU A 185 -27.04 12.61 -32.46
C LEU A 185 -26.25 11.42 -31.92
N TYR A 186 -25.34 11.69 -30.99
CA TYR A 186 -24.55 10.69 -30.28
C TYR A 186 -24.24 11.14 -28.85
N VAL A 187 -24.00 10.18 -27.96
CA VAL A 187 -23.46 10.41 -26.63
C VAL A 187 -21.93 10.27 -26.70
N PRO A 188 -21.15 11.31 -26.36
CA PRO A 188 -19.70 11.18 -26.26
C PRO A 188 -19.34 10.29 -25.08
N TRP A 189 -18.36 9.40 -25.27
CA TRP A 189 -17.86 8.50 -24.24
C TRP A 189 -16.33 8.45 -24.30
N LYS A 190 -15.67 8.63 -23.16
CA LYS A 190 -14.23 8.47 -23.01
C LYS A 190 -13.96 7.20 -22.23
N ASP A 191 -13.50 6.18 -22.92
CA ASP A 191 -13.13 4.91 -22.31
C ASP A 191 -11.64 4.89 -21.92
N ILE A 192 -11.27 4.09 -20.93
CA ILE A 192 -9.86 3.82 -20.60
C ILE A 192 -9.55 2.40 -21.05
N GLU A 193 -8.77 2.28 -22.12
CA GLU A 193 -8.27 0.99 -22.59
C GLU A 193 -6.84 0.80 -22.06
N SER A 194 -6.49 -0.45 -21.70
CA SER A 194 -5.16 -0.83 -21.22
C SER A 194 -4.47 -1.68 -22.27
N ASP A 195 -3.36 -1.19 -22.79
CA ASP A 195 -2.53 -1.92 -23.75
C ASP A 195 -1.32 -2.53 -22.99
N PRO A 196 -1.12 -3.86 -23.01
CA PRO A 196 0.04 -4.48 -22.38
C PRO A 196 1.36 -3.94 -22.94
N LEU A 197 2.35 -3.76 -22.06
CA LEU A 197 3.71 -3.43 -22.45
C LEU A 197 4.47 -4.71 -22.83
N ASN A 198 5.19 -4.66 -23.96
CA ASN A 198 6.08 -5.75 -24.38
C ASN A 198 7.23 -5.96 -23.38
N GLU A 199 7.71 -4.88 -22.78
CA GLU A 199 8.78 -4.88 -21.78
C GLU A 199 8.29 -4.18 -20.51
N PRO A 200 7.77 -4.94 -19.52
CA PRO A 200 7.35 -4.36 -18.25
C PRO A 200 8.54 -3.78 -17.50
N LYS A 201 8.31 -2.76 -16.66
CA LYS A 201 9.40 -2.02 -15.99
C LYS A 201 9.01 -1.52 -14.60
N THR A 202 9.96 -1.45 -13.68
CA THR A 202 9.76 -0.81 -12.37
C THR A 202 10.21 0.64 -12.43
N VAL A 203 9.33 1.56 -12.03
CA VAL A 203 9.58 3.00 -12.04
C VAL A 203 9.28 3.62 -10.68
N CYS A 204 9.73 4.85 -10.47
CA CYS A 204 9.44 5.65 -9.28
C CYS A 204 8.53 6.84 -9.64
N ASN A 205 7.47 7.05 -8.85
CA ASN A 205 6.51 8.14 -9.01
C ASN A 205 6.84 9.37 -8.12
N GLU A 206 8.02 9.42 -7.51
CA GLU A 206 8.46 10.56 -6.71
C GLU A 206 8.78 11.76 -7.62
N GLY A 207 8.58 12.99 -7.13
CA GLY A 207 8.69 14.21 -7.94
C GLY A 207 10.02 14.35 -8.72
N ASN A 208 11.13 13.88 -8.15
CA ASN A 208 12.45 13.92 -8.80
C ASN A 208 12.65 12.84 -9.89
N CYS A 209 11.80 11.80 -9.90
CA CYS A 209 11.86 10.65 -10.81
C CYS A 209 10.85 10.74 -11.97
N ILE A 210 9.98 11.75 -11.96
CA ILE A 210 8.94 11.94 -12.98
C ILE A 210 9.04 13.32 -13.63
N VAL A 211 8.61 13.37 -14.88
CA VAL A 211 8.26 14.59 -15.59
C VAL A 211 6.80 14.44 -16.01
N LYS A 212 6.01 15.49 -15.82
CA LYS A 212 4.60 15.48 -16.21
C LYS A 212 4.48 16.24 -17.52
N GLU A 213 4.01 15.56 -18.55
CA GLU A 213 3.85 16.13 -19.88
C GLU A 213 2.36 16.18 -20.24
N THR A 214 1.92 17.31 -20.78
CA THR A 214 0.55 17.47 -21.26
C THR A 214 0.50 17.16 -22.75
N ILE A 215 -0.09 16.01 -23.09
CA ILE A 215 -0.32 15.62 -24.49
C ILE A 215 -1.82 15.70 -24.76
N ASN A 216 -2.23 16.57 -25.69
CA ASN A 216 -3.64 16.76 -26.07
C ASN A 216 -4.58 17.04 -24.87
N GLY A 217 -4.13 17.87 -23.92
CA GLY A 217 -4.88 18.17 -22.69
C GLY A 217 -4.89 17.06 -21.63
N THR A 218 -4.27 15.90 -21.91
CA THR A 218 -4.12 14.81 -20.94
C THR A 218 -2.71 14.82 -20.36
N VAL A 219 -2.60 14.93 -19.04
CA VAL A 219 -1.30 14.80 -18.36
C VAL A 219 -0.88 13.33 -18.35
N LYS A 220 0.19 13.02 -19.07
CA LYS A 220 0.90 11.75 -18.95
C LYS A 220 2.11 11.93 -18.03
N ILE A 221 2.33 10.95 -17.17
CA ILE A 221 3.54 10.89 -16.34
C ILE A 221 4.61 10.21 -17.19
N HIS A 222 5.63 10.97 -17.56
CA HIS A 222 6.85 10.45 -18.15
C HIS A 222 7.82 10.12 -17.01
N TYR A 223 8.04 8.84 -16.75
CA TYR A 223 9.00 8.40 -15.76
C TYR A 223 10.42 8.67 -16.28
N LYS A 224 11.11 9.64 -15.68
CA LYS A 224 12.50 9.97 -16.02
C LYS A 224 13.45 8.85 -15.60
N THR A 225 13.12 8.17 -14.50
CA THR A 225 13.92 7.10 -13.94
C THR A 225 13.23 5.76 -14.07
N ASP A 226 13.72 4.94 -14.99
CA ASP A 226 13.44 3.51 -15.02
C ASP A 226 14.32 2.83 -13.95
N CYS A 227 13.73 2.61 -12.77
CA CYS A 227 14.39 1.97 -11.63
C CYS A 227 14.84 0.54 -11.97
N HIS A 228 14.10 -0.17 -12.83
CA HIS A 228 14.49 -1.44 -13.43
C HIS A 228 13.75 -1.68 -14.75
N SER A 229 14.47 -1.90 -15.86
CA SER A 229 13.88 -2.17 -17.17
C SER A 229 14.78 -3.06 -18.04
N PRO A 230 14.26 -4.13 -18.67
CA PRO A 230 12.95 -4.71 -18.39
C PRO A 230 12.93 -5.30 -16.97
N CYS A 231 11.75 -5.55 -16.44
CA CYS A 231 11.55 -6.10 -15.12
C CYS A 231 10.41 -7.13 -15.21
N TYR A 232 10.69 -8.42 -15.07
CA TYR A 232 9.69 -9.46 -15.28
C TYR A 232 9.08 -9.98 -13.97
N LEU A 233 8.81 -9.09 -13.02
CA LEU A 233 8.19 -9.46 -11.75
C LEU A 233 6.87 -10.21 -11.98
N THR A 234 6.86 -11.45 -11.51
CA THR A 234 5.69 -12.33 -11.51
C THR A 234 4.77 -12.05 -10.33
N HIS A 235 5.28 -11.44 -9.25
CA HIS A 235 4.59 -11.21 -7.98
C HIS A 235 4.08 -9.77 -7.77
N SER A 236 4.17 -8.91 -8.77
CA SER A 236 3.64 -7.54 -8.73
C SER A 236 2.30 -7.43 -9.47
N ASP A 237 1.35 -6.67 -8.92
CA ASP A 237 -0.01 -6.52 -9.49
C ASP A 237 -0.07 -5.64 -10.75
N GLY A 238 1.06 -5.12 -11.23
CA GLY A 238 1.10 -4.24 -12.39
C GLY A 238 0.51 -2.85 -12.07
N ASN A 239 1.27 -1.78 -12.32
CA ASN A 239 0.86 -0.38 -12.23
C ASN A 239 0.37 0.10 -10.84
N VAL A 240 0.51 -0.72 -9.80
CA VAL A 240 0.14 -0.40 -8.42
C VAL A 240 1.35 0.19 -7.69
N MET A 241 1.17 1.38 -7.11
CA MET A 241 2.19 2.00 -6.24
C MET A 241 2.33 1.27 -4.91
N GLY A 242 3.57 1.06 -4.46
CA GLY A 242 3.87 0.48 -3.15
C GLY A 242 3.48 -0.97 -2.99
N ASN A 243 3.28 -1.69 -4.10
CA ASN A 243 3.00 -3.11 -4.06
C ASN A 243 4.17 -3.86 -3.40
N VAL A 244 3.91 -4.69 -2.39
CA VAL A 244 4.96 -5.41 -1.65
C VAL A 244 5.76 -6.38 -2.53
N GLY A 245 5.19 -6.87 -3.63
CA GLY A 245 5.90 -7.67 -4.64
C GLY A 245 7.01 -6.90 -5.35
N LEU A 246 7.04 -5.56 -5.26
CA LEU A 246 8.17 -4.75 -5.71
C LEU A 246 9.45 -5.06 -4.94
N LEU A 247 9.36 -5.53 -3.70
CA LEU A 247 10.53 -5.90 -2.90
C LEU A 247 11.32 -7.09 -3.46
N ASP A 248 10.80 -7.78 -4.47
CA ASP A 248 11.53 -8.79 -5.23
C ASP A 248 12.22 -8.24 -6.49
N CYS A 249 11.99 -6.97 -6.83
CA CYS A 249 12.68 -6.31 -7.92
C CYS A 249 14.15 -6.08 -7.56
N ILE A 250 15.06 -6.20 -8.53
CA ILE A 250 16.49 -5.89 -8.31
C ILE A 250 16.72 -4.44 -7.86
N ALA A 251 15.77 -3.54 -8.15
CA ALA A 251 15.79 -2.18 -7.63
C ALA A 251 15.82 -2.10 -6.09
N PHE A 252 15.38 -3.16 -5.38
CA PHE A 252 15.34 -3.26 -3.91
C PHE A 252 16.20 -4.39 -3.37
N ASN A 253 16.99 -5.04 -4.23
CA ASN A 253 17.84 -6.16 -3.87
C ASN A 253 19.24 -5.97 -4.46
N LYS A 254 20.25 -5.93 -3.60
CA LYS A 254 21.65 -5.94 -4.01
C LYS A 254 22.19 -7.36 -3.87
N TYR A 255 22.83 -7.86 -4.91
CA TYR A 255 23.47 -9.17 -4.92
C TYR A 255 24.98 -8.97 -5.03
N GLU A 256 25.73 -9.40 -4.04
CA GLU A 256 27.19 -9.28 -4.01
C GLU A 256 27.84 -10.67 -4.01
N SER A 257 28.91 -10.84 -4.78
CA SER A 257 29.65 -12.10 -4.83
C SER A 257 30.48 -12.30 -3.56
N ILE A 258 30.24 -13.40 -2.86
CA ILE A 258 30.92 -13.74 -1.60
C ILE A 258 31.89 -14.93 -1.73
N GLY A 259 32.22 -15.36 -2.95
CA GLY A 259 33.15 -16.47 -3.17
C GLY A 259 33.40 -16.79 -4.64
N GLU A 260 34.18 -17.85 -4.88
CA GLU A 260 34.50 -18.33 -6.22
C GLU A 260 33.27 -18.92 -6.93
N GLY A 261 33.22 -18.75 -8.26
CA GLY A 261 32.17 -19.31 -9.10
C GLY A 261 32.40 -20.79 -9.38
N GLU A 262 31.32 -21.55 -9.49
CA GLU A 262 31.38 -22.98 -9.88
C GLU A 262 30.23 -23.33 -10.84
N TRP A 263 30.39 -24.42 -11.59
CA TRP A 263 29.38 -24.94 -12.52
C TRP A 263 28.29 -25.70 -11.76
N ARG A 264 27.04 -25.22 -11.80
CA ARG A 264 25.92 -25.84 -11.10
C ARG A 264 24.64 -25.81 -11.91
N VAL A 265 23.69 -26.68 -11.54
CA VAL A 265 22.32 -26.62 -12.06
C VAL A 265 21.62 -25.40 -11.46
N PRO A 266 21.05 -24.49 -12.26
CA PRO A 266 20.37 -23.31 -11.74
C PRO A 266 19.04 -23.70 -11.09
N THR A 267 18.94 -23.56 -9.76
CA THR A 267 17.71 -23.88 -9.01
C THR A 267 16.94 -22.63 -8.57
N ASN A 268 17.63 -21.50 -8.37
CA ASN A 268 17.05 -20.21 -7.97
C ASN A 268 17.86 -19.06 -8.61
N LEU A 269 17.63 -18.80 -9.89
CA LEU A 269 18.26 -17.66 -10.58
C LEU A 269 17.76 -16.34 -9.97
N VAL A 270 18.65 -15.35 -9.90
CA VAL A 270 18.23 -13.98 -9.61
C VAL A 270 17.23 -13.55 -10.71
N PRO A 271 16.16 -12.80 -10.37
CA PRO A 271 15.27 -12.25 -11.38
C PRO A 271 16.08 -11.55 -12.47
N ASP A 272 15.84 -11.92 -13.72
CA ASP A 272 16.48 -11.35 -14.92
C ASP A 272 17.97 -11.72 -15.13
N GLN A 273 18.49 -12.73 -14.44
CA GLN A 273 19.83 -13.28 -14.69
C GLN A 273 19.84 -14.24 -15.89
N ASN A 274 20.37 -13.78 -17.02
CA ASN A 274 20.64 -14.63 -18.18
C ASN A 274 21.87 -15.52 -17.92
N VAL A 275 21.69 -16.84 -18.04
CA VAL A 275 22.78 -17.81 -17.86
C VAL A 275 22.94 -18.68 -19.10
N THR A 276 24.18 -18.88 -19.51
CA THR A 276 24.52 -19.81 -20.59
C THR A 276 24.81 -21.18 -19.98
N LEU A 277 24.15 -22.22 -20.50
CA LEU A 277 24.33 -23.59 -20.06
C LEU A 277 25.45 -24.27 -20.84
N ASN A 278 26.26 -25.08 -20.16
CA ASN A 278 27.19 -26.00 -20.82
C ASN A 278 26.45 -27.26 -21.32
N ALA A 279 27.19 -28.18 -21.95
CA ALA A 279 26.65 -29.44 -22.47
C ALA A 279 26.03 -30.36 -21.39
N GLU A 280 26.32 -30.12 -20.11
CA GLU A 280 25.78 -30.85 -18.96
C GLU A 280 24.56 -30.14 -18.34
N GLY A 281 24.08 -29.04 -18.94
CA GLY A 281 22.96 -28.26 -18.41
C GLY A 281 23.30 -27.42 -17.17
N LYS A 282 24.58 -27.19 -16.88
CA LYS A 282 25.05 -26.37 -15.75
C LYS A 282 25.41 -24.95 -16.22
N ALA A 283 25.18 -23.97 -15.36
CA ALA A 283 25.67 -22.60 -15.52
C ALA A 283 26.84 -22.33 -14.57
N PHE A 284 27.78 -21.47 -14.98
CA PHE A 284 28.81 -20.96 -14.09
C PHE A 284 28.22 -19.86 -13.20
N LEU A 285 28.13 -20.10 -11.90
CA LEU A 285 27.43 -19.23 -10.94
C LEU A 285 28.30 -18.89 -9.74
N TYR A 286 28.35 -17.59 -9.39
CA TYR A 286 28.95 -17.10 -8.16
C TYR A 286 28.03 -17.32 -6.96
N TYR A 287 28.61 -17.53 -5.78
CA TYR A 287 27.87 -17.42 -4.52
C TYR A 287 27.50 -15.95 -4.29
N LEU A 288 26.21 -15.66 -4.23
CA LEU A 288 25.70 -14.29 -4.05
C LEU A 288 25.04 -14.14 -2.69
N GLU A 289 25.36 -13.07 -1.98
CA GLU A 289 24.62 -12.62 -0.79
C GLU A 289 23.59 -11.57 -1.21
N ARG A 290 22.32 -11.76 -0.79
CA ARG A 290 21.21 -10.85 -1.10
C ARG A 290 20.99 -9.89 0.06
N THR A 291 21.26 -8.61 -0.15
CA THR A 291 20.87 -7.53 0.76
C THR A 291 19.55 -6.92 0.31
N LYS A 292 18.53 -6.97 1.17
CA LYS A 292 17.20 -6.36 0.93
C LYS A 292 17.17 -4.92 1.47
N SER A 293 16.43 -4.05 0.79
CA SER A 293 16.21 -2.66 1.23
C SER A 293 14.79 -2.21 0.90
N ASP A 294 14.15 -1.50 1.84
CA ASP A 294 12.87 -0.82 1.60
C ASP A 294 13.04 0.40 0.68
N ASN A 295 14.26 0.91 0.53
CA ASN A 295 14.61 2.01 -0.35
C ASN A 295 15.27 1.50 -1.63
N CYS A 296 14.90 2.08 -2.76
CA CYS A 296 15.41 1.71 -4.07
C CYS A 296 16.90 2.05 -4.19
N PHE A 297 17.72 1.08 -4.56
CA PHE A 297 19.15 1.28 -4.80
C PHE A 297 19.46 2.19 -6.00
N LYS A 298 18.49 2.43 -6.90
CA LYS A 298 18.67 3.28 -8.08
C LYS A 298 18.28 4.73 -7.85
N CYS A 299 17.15 5.00 -7.20
CA CYS A 299 16.68 6.38 -6.97
C CYS A 299 16.70 6.84 -5.51
N GLY A 300 16.92 5.94 -4.56
CA GLY A 300 16.95 6.23 -3.12
C GLY A 300 15.57 6.33 -2.45
N HIS A 301 14.46 6.36 -3.21
CA HIS A 301 13.12 6.47 -2.65
C HIS A 301 12.56 5.14 -2.16
N SER A 302 11.63 5.18 -1.22
CA SER A 302 10.94 4.00 -0.69
C SER A 302 10.19 3.22 -1.78
N PHE A 303 10.08 1.89 -1.62
CA PHE A 303 9.26 1.04 -2.49
C PHE A 303 7.79 1.52 -2.55
N GLN A 304 7.31 2.22 -1.53
CA GLN A 304 5.98 2.83 -1.49
C GLN A 304 5.76 3.86 -2.62
N SER A 305 6.82 4.53 -3.08
CA SER A 305 6.78 5.47 -4.21
C SER A 305 7.00 4.79 -5.56
N HIS A 306 7.08 3.46 -5.64
CA HIS A 306 7.38 2.72 -6.87
C HIS A 306 6.18 1.92 -7.38
N LEU A 307 6.15 1.63 -8.67
CA LEU A 307 5.16 0.77 -9.31
C LEU A 307 5.82 -0.04 -10.43
N HIS A 308 5.29 -1.24 -10.69
CA HIS A 308 5.76 -2.12 -11.76
C HIS A 308 4.83 -2.00 -12.96
N ILE A 309 5.20 -1.24 -13.97
CA ILE A 309 4.35 -1.01 -15.14
C ILE A 309 4.32 -2.24 -16.04
N LYS A 310 3.12 -2.82 -16.25
CA LYS A 310 2.87 -3.95 -17.16
C LYS A 310 2.01 -3.58 -18.36
N TYR A 311 1.34 -2.44 -18.32
CA TYR A 311 0.47 -1.94 -19.37
C TYR A 311 0.46 -0.40 -19.36
N GLU A 312 0.16 0.21 -20.50
CA GLU A 312 -0.15 1.63 -20.58
C GLU A 312 -1.65 1.82 -20.75
N THR A 313 -2.20 2.82 -20.07
CA THR A 313 -3.59 3.22 -20.26
C THR A 313 -3.68 4.30 -21.33
N ARG A 314 -4.65 4.18 -22.23
CA ARG A 314 -4.99 5.22 -23.21
C ARG A 314 -6.47 5.57 -23.15
N ILE A 315 -6.76 6.85 -23.30
CA ILE A 315 -8.14 7.35 -23.39
C ILE A 315 -8.62 7.15 -24.83
N VAL A 316 -9.73 6.44 -25.00
CA VAL A 316 -10.36 6.20 -26.30
C VAL A 316 -11.69 6.95 -26.35
N ASN A 317 -11.79 7.90 -27.29
CA ASN A 317 -13.03 8.62 -27.55
C ASN A 317 -13.96 7.75 -28.40
N LYS A 318 -15.10 7.38 -27.85
CA LYS A 318 -16.18 6.63 -28.50
C LYS A 318 -17.39 7.55 -28.69
N LYS A 319 -18.14 7.33 -29.77
CA LYS A 319 -19.43 7.98 -30.03
C LYS A 319 -20.50 6.90 -29.97
N ILE A 320 -21.36 6.97 -28.96
CA ILE A 320 -22.45 6.00 -28.80
C ILE A 320 -23.68 6.58 -29.49
N ARG A 321 -24.15 5.92 -30.55
CA ARG A 321 -25.34 6.32 -31.31
C ARG A 321 -26.37 5.20 -31.27
N ASP A 322 -27.59 5.55 -30.88
CA ASP A 322 -28.73 4.64 -31.00
C ASP A 322 -29.33 4.75 -32.40
N GLU A 323 -28.86 3.87 -33.30
CA GLU A 323 -29.34 3.76 -34.69
C GLU A 323 -30.84 3.42 -34.78
N LYS A 324 -31.43 2.83 -33.72
CA LYS A 324 -32.87 2.53 -33.69
C LYS A 324 -33.71 3.74 -33.32
N LYS A 325 -33.17 4.64 -32.50
CA LYS A 325 -33.82 5.87 -32.01
C LYS A 325 -33.84 7.00 -33.03
N TYR A 326 -32.80 7.10 -33.86
CA TYR A 326 -32.66 8.15 -34.87
C TYR A 326 -32.67 7.56 -36.29
N LYS A 327 -33.85 7.13 -36.76
CA LYS A 327 -34.06 6.89 -38.20
C LYS A 327 -34.23 8.22 -38.94
N SER A 328 -33.93 8.20 -40.23
CA SER A 328 -33.92 9.33 -41.17
C SER A 328 -34.85 10.47 -40.77
N ILE A 329 -34.27 11.57 -40.33
CA ILE A 329 -35.00 12.78 -39.94
C ILE A 329 -35.31 13.53 -41.22
N ASN A 330 -36.59 13.63 -41.59
CA ASN A 330 -36.99 14.23 -42.87
C ASN A 330 -37.69 15.58 -42.67
N THR A 331 -38.17 15.87 -41.45
CA THR A 331 -38.91 17.10 -41.15
C THR A 331 -38.29 17.92 -40.02
N ALA A 332 -38.54 19.22 -40.02
CA ALA A 332 -38.10 20.12 -38.95
C ALA A 332 -38.71 19.75 -37.57
N LYS A 333 -39.93 19.19 -37.55
CA LYS A 333 -40.59 18.73 -36.32
C LYS A 333 -39.90 17.50 -35.74
N GLU A 334 -39.51 16.55 -36.58
CA GLU A 334 -38.72 15.38 -36.17
C GLU A 334 -37.32 15.79 -35.69
N ALA A 335 -36.68 16.76 -36.35
CA ALA A 335 -35.39 17.29 -35.93
C ALA A 335 -35.48 17.94 -34.53
N ALA A 336 -36.52 18.73 -34.26
CA ALA A 336 -36.75 19.32 -32.95
C ALA A 336 -37.02 18.26 -31.86
N ALA A 337 -37.79 17.22 -32.18
CA ALA A 337 -38.04 16.10 -31.26
C ALA A 337 -36.76 15.30 -30.98
N ALA A 338 -35.97 15.00 -32.01
CA ALA A 338 -34.69 14.31 -31.87
C ALA A 338 -33.68 15.14 -31.05
N LYS A 339 -33.66 16.46 -31.24
CA LYS A 339 -32.87 17.40 -30.43
C LYS A 339 -33.25 17.33 -28.95
N GLN A 340 -34.53 17.40 -28.64
CA GLN A 340 -34.98 17.30 -27.25
C GLN A 340 -34.66 15.92 -26.66
N ALA A 341 -34.87 14.84 -27.42
CA ALA A 341 -34.57 13.48 -26.99
C ALA A 341 -33.06 13.25 -26.75
N GLN A 342 -32.19 13.86 -27.54
CA GLN A 342 -30.74 13.81 -27.36
C GLN A 342 -30.30 14.59 -26.12
N ILE A 343 -30.89 15.77 -25.86
CA ILE A 343 -30.61 16.55 -24.66
C ILE A 343 -31.00 15.76 -23.40
N VAL A 344 -32.20 15.15 -23.39
CA VAL A 344 -32.67 14.33 -22.26
C VAL A 344 -31.75 13.12 -22.04
N GLU A 345 -31.27 12.49 -23.10
CA GLU A 345 -30.33 11.37 -23.00
C GLU A 345 -28.97 11.80 -22.42
N LEU A 346 -28.43 12.94 -22.86
CA LEU A 346 -27.19 13.51 -22.31
C LEU A 346 -27.35 13.90 -20.84
N GLU A 347 -28.49 14.48 -20.45
CA GLU A 347 -28.80 14.82 -19.06
C GLU A 347 -28.89 13.58 -18.17
N ALA A 348 -29.58 12.53 -18.65
CA ALA A 348 -29.66 11.25 -17.95
C ALA A 348 -28.26 10.66 -17.76
N ARG A 349 -27.41 10.71 -18.79
CA ARG A 349 -26.03 10.22 -18.73
C ARG A 349 -25.17 11.00 -17.73
N ILE A 350 -25.25 12.33 -17.75
CA ILE A 350 -24.57 13.20 -16.79
C ILE A 350 -25.00 12.85 -15.36
N LYS A 351 -26.30 12.64 -15.14
CA LYS A 351 -26.84 12.27 -13.83
C LYS A 351 -26.31 10.93 -13.36
N GLU A 352 -26.36 9.88 -14.19
CA GLU A 352 -25.83 8.55 -13.86
C GLU A 352 -24.36 8.63 -13.43
N LEU A 353 -23.53 9.30 -14.22
CA LEU A 353 -22.11 9.46 -13.93
C LEU A 353 -21.86 10.24 -12.63
N THR A 354 -22.65 11.28 -12.36
CA THR A 354 -22.54 12.08 -11.15
C THR A 354 -22.96 11.29 -9.90
N ASP A 355 -24.01 10.45 -10.02
CA ASP A 355 -24.49 9.58 -8.95
C ASP A 355 -23.44 8.49 -8.61
N GLU A 356 -22.79 7.91 -9.62
CA GLU A 356 -21.69 6.96 -9.38
C GLU A 356 -20.48 7.62 -8.73
N ASN A 357 -20.07 8.81 -9.19
CA ASN A 357 -18.95 9.54 -8.59
C ASN A 357 -19.22 9.90 -7.12
N THR A 358 -20.48 10.21 -6.81
CA THR A 358 -20.95 10.45 -5.44
C THR A 358 -20.79 9.19 -4.59
N THR A 359 -21.20 8.05 -5.13
CA THR A 359 -21.07 6.75 -4.45
C THR A 359 -19.61 6.41 -4.19
N ILE A 360 -18.72 6.59 -5.18
CA ILE A 360 -17.28 6.38 -5.04
C ILE A 360 -16.71 7.26 -3.92
N SER A 361 -17.05 8.55 -3.92
CA SER A 361 -16.57 9.50 -2.90
C SER A 361 -17.01 9.11 -1.48
N ILE A 362 -18.26 8.69 -1.31
CA ILE A 362 -18.79 8.21 -0.01
C ILE A 362 -18.07 6.94 0.44
N CYS A 363 -17.87 5.97 -0.45
CA CYS A 363 -17.14 4.75 -0.14
C CYS A 363 -15.70 5.04 0.30
N MET A 364 -15.00 5.91 -0.43
CA MET A 364 -13.64 6.32 -0.08
C MET A 364 -13.59 7.05 1.27
N ALA A 365 -14.56 7.91 1.57
CA ALA A 365 -14.64 8.59 2.87
C ALA A 365 -14.83 7.58 4.02
N LYS A 366 -15.70 6.58 3.83
CA LYS A 366 -15.89 5.49 4.79
C LYS A 366 -14.63 4.65 4.97
N PHE A 367 -13.90 4.35 3.90
CA PHE A 367 -12.60 3.66 3.95
C PHE A 367 -11.56 4.44 4.75
N ALA A 368 -11.42 5.75 4.49
CA ALA A 368 -10.50 6.59 5.24
C ALA A 368 -10.88 6.66 6.73
N CYS A 369 -12.18 6.78 7.05
CA CYS A 369 -12.66 6.78 8.43
C CYS A 369 -12.39 5.44 9.12
N PHE A 370 -12.66 4.31 8.46
CA PHE A 370 -12.36 2.98 8.97
C PHE A 370 -10.88 2.83 9.36
N LEU A 371 -9.97 3.21 8.46
CA LEU A 371 -8.53 3.08 8.71
C LEU A 371 -8.05 4.01 9.82
N SER A 372 -8.54 5.25 9.84
CA SER A 372 -8.20 6.22 10.89
C SER A 372 -8.66 5.82 12.29
N ASN A 373 -9.75 5.04 12.40
CA ASN A 373 -10.34 4.67 13.68
C ASN A 373 -9.85 3.33 14.23
N ASN A 374 -9.42 2.40 13.37
CA ASN A 374 -9.06 1.04 13.78
C ASN A 374 -7.54 0.81 13.86
N ALA A 375 -6.75 1.57 13.10
CA ALA A 375 -5.30 1.49 13.17
C ALA A 375 -4.77 2.09 14.48
N LEU A 376 -3.68 1.52 14.99
CA LEU A 376 -3.01 2.05 16.19
C LEU A 376 -2.27 3.38 15.93
N THR A 377 -1.88 3.64 14.67
CA THR A 377 -1.17 4.85 14.24
C THR A 377 -2.00 5.65 13.23
N PRO A 378 -1.67 6.94 13.01
CA PRO A 378 -2.37 7.77 12.04
C PRO A 378 -2.32 7.20 10.63
N PHE A 379 -3.48 7.19 9.96
CA PHE A 379 -3.60 6.76 8.56
C PHE A 379 -3.29 7.92 7.60
N ASN A 380 -2.42 7.67 6.61
CA ASN A 380 -2.18 8.60 5.51
C ASN A 380 -3.25 8.44 4.42
N ASP A 381 -3.98 9.51 4.14
CA ASP A 381 -5.07 9.51 3.18
C ASP A 381 -4.57 9.69 1.74
N ALA A 382 -4.22 8.57 1.12
CA ALA A 382 -3.70 8.54 -0.25
C ALA A 382 -4.72 9.04 -1.29
N PHE A 383 -6.03 8.90 -1.03
CA PHE A 383 -7.07 9.37 -1.95
C PHE A 383 -7.13 10.90 -1.97
N GLU A 384 -7.14 11.52 -0.79
CA GLU A 384 -7.11 12.98 -0.68
C GLU A 384 -5.86 13.57 -1.36
N GLY A 385 -4.71 12.92 -1.18
CA GLY A 385 -3.45 13.29 -1.86
C GLY A 385 -3.57 13.23 -3.38
N TYR A 386 -4.04 12.10 -3.91
CA TYR A 386 -4.23 11.94 -5.36
C TYR A 386 -5.16 13.01 -5.94
N VAL A 387 -6.32 13.25 -5.32
CA VAL A 387 -7.32 14.19 -5.86
C VAL A 387 -6.78 15.63 -5.86
N LYS A 388 -6.05 16.03 -4.82
CA LYS A 388 -5.36 17.32 -4.77
C LYS A 388 -4.32 17.45 -5.87
N ASP A 389 -3.52 16.42 -6.09
CA ASP A 389 -2.49 16.44 -7.12
C ASP A 389 -3.11 16.44 -8.52
N ALA A 390 -4.16 15.66 -8.77
CA ALA A 390 -4.91 15.70 -10.02
C ALA A 390 -5.44 17.11 -10.32
N GLY A 391 -5.99 17.82 -9.32
CA GLY A 391 -6.47 19.20 -9.47
C GLY A 391 -5.36 20.19 -9.83
N LYS A 392 -4.18 20.08 -9.22
CA LYS A 392 -3.01 20.93 -9.55
C LYS A 392 -2.45 20.65 -10.95
N LEU A 393 -2.51 19.40 -11.38
CA LEU A 393 -1.97 18.95 -12.67
C LEU A 393 -2.87 19.27 -13.85
N SER A 394 -4.16 19.48 -13.61
CA SER A 394 -5.10 20.05 -14.59
C SER A 394 -4.87 21.54 -14.87
N GLY A 395 -3.71 22.12 -14.50
CA GLY A 395 -3.35 23.52 -14.75
C GLY A 395 -3.28 23.97 -16.23
N GLY A 396 -3.45 23.03 -17.18
CA GLY A 396 -3.67 23.32 -18.61
C GLY A 396 -5.12 23.13 -19.10
N ASP A 397 -6.04 22.66 -18.25
CA ASP A 397 -7.44 22.40 -18.59
C ASP A 397 -8.37 23.58 -18.26
N SER A 398 -9.52 23.67 -18.95
CA SER A 398 -10.54 24.69 -18.68
C SER A 398 -10.96 24.67 -17.21
N LYS A 399 -11.12 25.86 -16.59
CA LYS A 399 -11.64 26.10 -15.22
C LYS A 399 -12.71 25.09 -14.74
N VAL A 400 -13.61 24.66 -15.63
CA VAL A 400 -14.64 23.64 -15.39
C VAL A 400 -14.13 22.28 -14.90
N THR A 401 -12.99 21.77 -15.41
CA THR A 401 -12.42 20.48 -14.95
C THR A 401 -11.89 20.59 -13.53
N ILE A 402 -11.22 21.70 -13.22
CA ILE A 402 -10.69 22.00 -11.89
C ILE A 402 -11.84 22.15 -10.89
N ASP A 403 -12.90 22.88 -11.26
CA ASP A 403 -14.08 23.07 -10.41
C ASP A 403 -14.77 21.74 -10.05
N LYS A 404 -14.85 20.79 -11.00
CA LYS A 404 -15.45 19.47 -10.76
C LYS A 404 -14.60 18.57 -9.87
N LEU A 405 -13.28 18.55 -10.08
CA LEU A 405 -12.37 17.82 -9.20
C LEU A 405 -12.36 18.42 -7.79
N GLN A 406 -12.47 19.74 -7.68
CA GLN A 406 -12.60 20.43 -6.40
C GLN A 406 -13.92 20.10 -5.71
N GLN A 407 -15.06 20.10 -6.42
CA GLN A 407 -16.35 19.66 -5.88
C GLN A 407 -16.29 18.23 -5.34
N MET A 408 -15.60 17.34 -6.04
CA MET A 408 -15.39 15.96 -5.60
C MET A 408 -14.57 15.91 -4.30
N LEU A 409 -13.47 16.67 -4.23
CA LEU A 409 -12.64 16.76 -3.04
C LEU A 409 -13.41 17.33 -1.84
N ASP A 410 -14.19 18.38 -2.07
CA ASP A 410 -14.98 19.04 -1.03
C ASP A 410 -16.07 18.10 -0.51
N ARG A 411 -16.72 17.35 -1.40
CA ARG A 411 -17.69 16.32 -1.01
C ARG A 411 -17.05 15.20 -0.21
N TYR A 412 -15.92 14.68 -0.69
CA TYR A 412 -15.15 13.66 0.00
C TYR A 412 -14.80 14.10 1.44
N LYS A 413 -14.29 15.33 1.58
CA LYS A 413 -13.95 15.92 2.88
C LYS A 413 -15.17 16.11 3.77
N TYR A 414 -16.26 16.65 3.22
CA TYR A 414 -17.50 16.83 3.95
C TYR A 414 -18.02 15.50 4.53
N GLU A 415 -18.07 14.45 3.71
CA GLU A 415 -18.50 13.12 4.14
C GLU A 415 -17.57 12.54 5.21
N LYS A 416 -16.25 12.65 5.00
CA LYS A 416 -15.24 12.20 5.96
C LYS A 416 -15.39 12.91 7.31
N ASP A 417 -15.52 14.24 7.30
CA ASP A 417 -15.67 15.05 8.51
C ASP A 417 -17.00 14.77 9.22
N ALA A 418 -18.09 14.56 8.47
CA ALA A 418 -19.39 14.19 9.02
C ALA A 418 -19.34 12.82 9.72
N ILE A 419 -18.70 11.82 9.10
CA ILE A 419 -18.52 10.48 9.69
C ILE A 419 -17.64 10.57 10.94
N LEU A 420 -16.51 11.29 10.89
CA LEU A 420 -15.62 11.46 12.05
C LEU A 420 -16.31 12.21 13.20
N ALA A 421 -17.12 13.24 12.90
CA ALA A 421 -17.90 13.96 13.90
C ALA A 421 -18.97 13.08 14.54
N ALA A 422 -19.64 12.22 13.76
CA ALA A 422 -20.60 11.25 14.28
C ALA A 422 -19.94 10.21 15.20
N MET A 423 -18.74 9.74 14.83
CA MET A 423 -17.94 8.82 15.65
C MET A 423 -17.52 9.44 16.99
N LYS A 424 -17.11 10.72 17.02
CA LYS A 424 -16.72 11.43 18.27
C LYS A 424 -17.87 11.62 19.25
N LYS A 425 -19.12 11.68 18.78
CA LYS A 425 -20.31 11.89 19.62
C LYS A 425 -20.77 10.64 20.39
N GLY A 426 -20.02 9.54 20.36
CA GLY A 426 -20.24 8.39 21.23
C GLY A 426 -21.55 7.64 21.00
N LYS A 427 -22.19 7.78 19.84
CA LYS A 427 -23.32 6.91 19.45
C LYS A 427 -22.78 5.49 19.26
N LYS A 428 -22.88 4.66 20.31
CA LYS A 428 -22.67 3.22 20.20
C LYS A 428 -23.59 2.66 19.10
N ASN A 429 -22.98 2.02 18.11
CA ASN A 429 -23.56 1.01 17.21
C ASN A 429 -24.22 1.34 15.86
N GLU A 430 -24.09 2.53 15.25
CA GLU A 430 -24.57 2.71 13.85
C GLU A 430 -23.58 3.35 12.86
N SER A 431 -22.51 4.01 13.33
CA SER A 431 -21.60 4.77 12.45
C SER A 431 -20.12 4.37 12.53
N ALA A 432 -19.79 3.33 13.31
CA ALA A 432 -18.46 2.73 13.26
C ALA A 432 -18.44 1.76 12.08
N VAL A 433 -17.84 2.17 10.95
CA VAL A 433 -17.62 1.29 9.79
C VAL A 433 -16.95 0.02 10.31
N SER A 434 -17.62 -1.13 10.19
CA SER A 434 -17.07 -2.42 10.59
C SER A 434 -16.25 -3.02 9.43
N VAL A 435 -15.56 -4.13 9.69
CA VAL A 435 -14.86 -4.89 8.64
C VAL A 435 -15.87 -5.42 7.61
N GLU A 436 -17.02 -5.91 8.07
CA GLU A 436 -18.11 -6.40 7.23
C GLU A 436 -18.69 -5.28 6.36
N ASP A 437 -18.64 -4.03 6.84
CA ASP A 437 -19.03 -2.88 6.03
C ASP A 437 -18.04 -2.59 4.90
N ILE A 438 -16.75 -2.88 5.07
CA ILE A 438 -15.75 -2.74 3.99
C ILE A 438 -16.10 -3.67 2.83
N ASP A 439 -16.39 -4.94 3.08
CA ASP A 439 -16.77 -5.88 2.03
C ASP A 439 -18.08 -5.49 1.35
N LYS A 440 -19.05 -4.97 2.11
CA LYS A 440 -20.29 -4.41 1.53
C LYS A 440 -20.02 -3.21 0.64
N LEU A 441 -19.13 -2.31 1.06
CA LEU A 441 -18.75 -1.13 0.26
C LEU A 441 -18.03 -1.53 -1.03
N ILE A 442 -17.14 -2.53 -0.96
CA ILE A 442 -16.48 -3.09 -2.15
C ILE A 442 -17.53 -3.68 -3.09
N LYS A 443 -18.48 -4.49 -2.59
CA LYS A 443 -19.59 -5.03 -3.40
C LYS A 443 -20.45 -3.93 -4.01
N GLN A 444 -20.73 -2.86 -3.26
CA GLN A 444 -21.47 -1.70 -3.76
C GLN A 444 -20.74 -1.03 -4.93
N LEU A 445 -19.42 -0.83 -4.80
CA LEU A 445 -18.59 -0.28 -5.89
C LEU A 445 -18.59 -1.19 -7.13
N CYS A 446 -18.51 -2.51 -6.95
CA CYS A 446 -18.60 -3.47 -8.05
C CYS A 446 -19.97 -3.49 -8.75
N SER A 447 -21.04 -3.14 -8.02
CA SER A 447 -22.42 -3.14 -8.54
C SER A 447 -22.81 -1.86 -9.31
N LEU A 448 -21.91 -0.89 -9.42
CA LEU A 448 -22.15 0.34 -10.19
C LEU A 448 -22.43 0.00 -11.67
N LYS A 449 -23.43 0.67 -12.25
CA LYS A 449 -23.96 0.37 -13.59
C LYS A 449 -22.92 0.58 -14.69
N VAL A 450 -22.12 1.63 -14.57
CA VAL A 450 -21.19 2.11 -15.60
C VAL A 450 -19.77 1.67 -15.26
N ASN A 451 -19.29 2.03 -14.08
CA ASN A 451 -17.90 1.79 -13.70
C ASN A 451 -17.70 0.51 -12.87
N GLY A 452 -18.78 -0.13 -12.41
CA GLY A 452 -18.71 -1.35 -11.59
C GLY A 452 -18.00 -2.52 -12.26
N PRO A 453 -18.18 -2.79 -13.58
CA PRO A 453 -17.42 -3.82 -14.29
C PRO A 453 -15.91 -3.58 -14.27
N ALA A 454 -15.47 -2.33 -14.50
CA ALA A 454 -14.06 -1.96 -14.46
C ALA A 454 -13.48 -2.15 -13.05
N ILE A 455 -14.21 -1.71 -12.01
CA ILE A 455 -13.84 -1.90 -10.60
C ILE A 455 -13.73 -3.39 -10.25
N SER A 456 -14.69 -4.20 -10.71
CA SER A 456 -14.72 -5.66 -10.47
C SER A 456 -13.54 -6.36 -11.13
N GLN A 457 -13.22 -6.00 -12.38
CA GLN A 457 -12.07 -6.57 -13.10
C GLN A 457 -10.75 -6.25 -12.38
N LEU A 458 -10.60 -5.03 -11.87
CA LEU A 458 -9.44 -4.62 -11.08
C LEU A 458 -9.32 -5.44 -9.78
N LEU A 459 -10.43 -5.64 -9.07
CA LEU A 459 -10.48 -6.45 -7.85
C LEU A 459 -10.21 -7.94 -8.09
N ASP A 460 -10.83 -8.53 -9.11
CA ASP A 460 -10.66 -9.95 -9.46
C ASP A 460 -9.23 -10.26 -9.86
N THR A 461 -8.58 -9.34 -10.57
CA THR A 461 -7.16 -9.44 -10.92
C THR A 461 -6.29 -9.51 -9.65
N GLN A 462 -6.65 -8.76 -8.61
CA GLN A 462 -5.94 -8.72 -7.33
C GLN A 462 -6.24 -9.90 -6.39
N ILE A 463 -7.47 -10.44 -6.39
CA ILE A 463 -7.76 -11.67 -5.63
C ILE A 463 -6.93 -12.84 -6.19
N LYS A 464 -6.83 -12.91 -7.53
CA LYS A 464 -6.03 -13.93 -8.23
C LYS A 464 -4.52 -13.80 -7.98
N SER A 465 -4.00 -12.60 -7.73
CA SER A 465 -2.59 -12.41 -7.41
C SER A 465 -2.25 -12.84 -5.98
N LYS A 466 -3.09 -12.48 -4.99
CA LYS A 466 -2.91 -12.89 -3.58
C LYS A 466 -2.96 -14.40 -3.40
N ALA A 467 -3.87 -15.10 -4.08
CA ALA A 467 -3.96 -16.57 -4.04
C ALA A 467 -2.68 -17.27 -4.54
N LYS A 468 -1.99 -16.66 -5.52
CA LYS A 468 -0.72 -17.17 -6.08
C LYS A 468 0.50 -16.88 -5.18
N SER A 469 0.51 -15.74 -4.47
CA SER A 469 1.57 -15.43 -3.49
C SER A 469 1.49 -16.32 -2.23
N HIS A 470 0.28 -16.65 -1.77
CA HIS A 470 0.10 -17.56 -0.62
C HIS A 470 0.58 -18.99 -0.91
N THR A 471 0.28 -19.52 -2.10
CA THR A 471 0.73 -20.87 -2.51
C THR A 471 2.24 -20.99 -2.68
N PHE A 472 2.94 -19.88 -2.97
CA PHE A 472 4.40 -19.85 -3.01
C PHE A 472 5.04 -19.81 -1.62
N ASN A 473 4.52 -18.97 -0.71
CA ASN A 473 5.00 -18.88 0.67
C ASN A 473 4.84 -20.20 1.44
N GLU A 474 3.74 -20.93 1.26
CA GLU A 474 3.59 -22.27 1.83
C GLU A 474 4.64 -23.26 1.30
N LYS A 475 4.97 -23.21 0.00
CA LYS A 475 6.04 -24.05 -0.56
C LYS A 475 7.41 -23.71 0.02
N VAL A 476 7.72 -22.43 0.21
CA VAL A 476 9.00 -22.00 0.80
C VAL A 476 9.09 -22.38 2.28
N ILE A 477 8.04 -22.15 3.08
CA ILE A 477 7.99 -22.53 4.50
C ILE A 477 8.14 -24.04 4.67
N ASN A 478 7.46 -24.84 3.84
CA ASN A 478 7.59 -26.29 3.87
C ASN A 478 9.00 -26.76 3.50
N THR A 479 9.68 -26.05 2.60
CA THR A 479 11.07 -26.35 2.20
C THR A 479 12.07 -26.00 3.31
N VAL A 480 11.87 -24.88 4.00
CA VAL A 480 12.69 -24.46 5.16
C VAL A 480 12.46 -25.39 6.35
N SER A 481 11.20 -25.75 6.64
CA SER A 481 10.85 -26.68 7.72
C SER A 481 11.49 -28.07 7.51
N ALA A 482 11.50 -28.56 6.27
CA ALA A 482 12.17 -29.80 5.88
C ALA A 482 13.72 -29.72 5.96
N ALA A 483 14.30 -28.53 5.86
CA ALA A 483 15.73 -28.31 6.06
C ALA A 483 16.10 -28.23 7.56
N THR A 484 15.25 -27.61 8.40
CA THR A 484 15.43 -27.57 9.86
C THR A 484 15.23 -28.94 10.53
N SER A 485 14.33 -29.79 10.02
CA SER A 485 14.15 -31.16 10.54
C SER A 485 15.35 -32.08 10.25
N LYS A 486 16.19 -31.75 9.27
CA LYS A 486 17.49 -32.41 9.04
C LYS A 486 18.59 -31.93 10.00
N LEU A 487 18.46 -30.74 10.59
CA LEU A 487 19.42 -30.21 11.57
C LEU A 487 19.12 -30.64 13.01
N SER A 488 17.87 -31.03 13.32
CA SER A 488 17.48 -31.60 14.63
C SER A 488 17.98 -33.02 14.91
N GLY A 489 18.86 -33.56 14.04
CA GLY A 489 19.48 -34.88 14.21
C GLY A 489 20.67 -34.95 15.17
N PHE A 490 21.17 -33.81 15.68
CA PHE A 490 22.20 -33.81 16.73
C PHE A 490 21.56 -33.98 18.10
N ARG A 491 21.39 -35.24 18.53
CA ARG A 491 21.19 -35.57 19.93
C ARG A 491 22.49 -35.30 20.70
N VAL A 492 22.40 -34.38 21.67
CA VAL A 492 23.41 -34.25 22.73
C VAL A 492 23.29 -35.51 23.60
N TYR A 493 24.36 -36.31 23.62
CA TYR A 493 24.60 -37.33 24.65
C TYR A 493 25.33 -36.70 25.82
#